data_AF-A0A1H0KSC4-F1
#
_entry.id   AF-A0A1H0KSC4-F1
#
_cell.length_a   1.000
_cell.length_b   1.000
_cell.length_c   1.000
_cell.angle_alpha   90.00
_cell.angle_beta   90.00
_cell.angle_gamma   90.00
#
_symmetry.space_group_name_H-M   'P 1'
#
loop_
_entity.id
_entity.type
_entity.pdbx_description
1 polymer ?
#
loop_
_entity_poly.entity_id
_entity_poly.type
_entity_poly.pdbx_seq_one_letter_code
_entity_poly.pdbx_strand_id
1 'polypeptide(L)'
;MLAAFVSSPSPDDPLSVLEVGDRPAPEARDGWVVVDVKAASLNHHDLFSLRGVGLPAERMPMTLGCDAAGTDADGNEVLVHAVITGTPGWSGDETLDPKRSLLSELHQGTLAEQVLVPARNVLPKPAELSFAEAACLPTAWLTAYRMLFTKAGLQPGQTVLVQGASGGVATALVALGRAAGYRMWVTGRSEEKRAAALALGADQAFESGARLPERVDAVMETVGKATWSHSVKSLKPGGVIVTSGATTGFDPSAELNRIFFTQLRVEGSTMGTRTELQQLVQLCATTGLRPQIDVELPLADAREGFERMHEGRTNGKIVFTV
;
A
#
# COMPACT_ATOMS: atom_id res chain seq x y z
N MET A 1 -15.59 3.63 21.41
CA MET A 1 -15.64 3.08 20.04
C MET A 1 -14.45 2.16 19.88
N LEU A 2 -14.70 0.94 19.40
CA LEU A 2 -13.67 -0.08 19.24
C LEU A 2 -12.62 0.41 18.23
N ALA A 3 -11.34 0.27 18.58
CA ALA A 3 -10.22 0.68 17.75
C ALA A 3 -8.97 -0.17 18.04
N ALA A 4 -8.09 -0.31 17.04
CA ALA A 4 -6.72 -0.77 17.19
C ALA A 4 -5.78 0.45 17.22
N PHE A 5 -5.00 0.60 18.29
CA PHE A 5 -4.19 1.78 18.55
C PHE A 5 -2.86 1.45 19.23
N VAL A 6 -2.01 2.47 19.35
CA VAL A 6 -0.71 2.40 20.03
C VAL A 6 -0.54 3.61 20.95
N SER A 7 -0.10 3.38 22.19
CA SER A 7 0.15 4.44 23.18
C SER A 7 1.62 4.80 23.36
N SER A 8 2.53 3.89 23.00
CA SER A 8 3.98 4.11 22.99
C SER A 8 4.63 3.19 21.95
N PRO A 9 5.75 3.60 21.32
CA PRO A 9 6.42 2.75 20.34
C PRO A 9 7.26 1.66 21.02
N SER A 10 7.40 0.52 20.36
CA SER A 10 8.38 -0.53 20.70
C SER A 10 9.13 -0.95 19.43
N PRO A 11 10.36 -0.45 19.22
CA PRO A 11 11.15 -0.75 18.02
C PRO A 11 11.42 -2.25 17.83
N ASP A 12 11.73 -2.95 18.92
CA ASP A 12 12.19 -4.34 18.90
C ASP A 12 11.06 -5.35 19.09
N ASP A 13 9.97 -4.97 19.76
CA ASP A 13 8.78 -5.82 19.98
C ASP A 13 7.49 -5.05 19.68
N PRO A 14 7.20 -4.74 18.40
CA PRO A 14 6.09 -3.88 18.02
C PRO A 14 4.71 -4.42 18.43
N LEU A 15 4.54 -5.74 18.51
CA LEU A 15 3.22 -6.32 18.83
C LEU A 15 2.88 -6.21 20.32
N SER A 16 3.87 -6.05 21.20
CA SER A 16 3.65 -5.82 22.64
C SER A 16 2.92 -4.51 22.95
N VAL A 17 3.02 -3.52 22.05
CA VAL A 17 2.41 -2.19 22.23
C VAL A 17 1.15 -1.98 21.37
N LEU A 18 0.73 -3.00 20.62
CA LEU A 18 -0.56 -3.00 19.95
C LEU A 18 -1.68 -3.15 20.99
N GLU A 19 -2.62 -2.22 21.00
CA GLU A 19 -3.80 -2.25 21.84
C GLU A 19 -5.06 -2.36 20.98
N VAL A 20 -6.06 -3.10 21.45
CA VAL A 20 -7.38 -3.20 20.83
C VAL A 20 -8.42 -2.96 21.92
N GLY A 21 -9.24 -1.93 21.77
CA GLY A 21 -10.21 -1.55 22.80
C GLY A 21 -10.89 -0.22 22.53
N ASP A 22 -11.53 0.32 23.55
CA ASP A 22 -12.32 1.54 23.43
C ASP A 22 -11.47 2.82 23.34
N ARG A 23 -11.80 3.64 22.35
CA ARG A 23 -11.31 5.01 22.16
C ARG A 23 -12.48 6.00 22.11
N PRO A 24 -12.25 7.29 22.45
CA PRO A 24 -13.25 8.33 22.23
C PRO A 24 -13.67 8.40 20.76
N ALA A 25 -14.95 8.63 20.49
CA ALA A 25 -15.43 8.89 19.14
C ALA A 25 -14.80 10.19 18.59
N PRO A 26 -14.66 10.35 17.27
CA PRO A 26 -14.07 11.56 16.71
C PRO A 26 -14.94 12.78 16.96
N GLU A 27 -14.33 13.89 17.35
CA GLU A 27 -15.03 15.16 17.51
C GLU A 27 -15.21 15.84 16.15
N ALA A 28 -16.44 16.32 15.88
CA ALA A 28 -16.74 17.01 14.64
C ALA A 28 -15.86 18.26 14.47
N ARG A 29 -15.39 18.49 13.24
CA ARG A 29 -14.52 19.61 12.87
C ARG A 29 -14.93 20.19 11.54
N ASP A 30 -14.90 21.51 11.43
CA ASP A 30 -15.26 22.20 10.18
C ASP A 30 -14.37 21.77 9.00
N GLY A 31 -15.00 21.48 7.86
CA GLY A 31 -14.35 20.92 6.66
C GLY A 31 -13.93 19.44 6.75
N TRP A 32 -14.27 18.75 7.84
CA TRP A 32 -14.03 17.33 8.05
C TRP A 32 -15.35 16.57 8.18
N VAL A 33 -15.32 15.30 7.84
CA VAL A 33 -16.48 14.40 7.86
C VAL A 33 -16.13 13.13 8.61
N VAL A 34 -17.10 12.61 9.34
CA VAL A 34 -17.02 11.29 9.98
C VAL A 34 -17.49 10.25 8.98
N VAL A 35 -16.73 9.17 8.86
CA VAL A 35 -17.11 7.97 8.11
C VAL A 35 -17.31 6.84 9.11
N ASP A 36 -18.49 6.24 9.09
CA ASP A 36 -18.78 4.99 9.80
C ASP A 36 -18.12 3.85 9.03
N VAL A 37 -17.05 3.30 9.59
CA VAL A 37 -16.23 2.31 8.91
C VAL A 37 -17.00 0.99 8.83
N LYS A 38 -16.93 0.34 7.66
CA LYS A 38 -17.46 -1.03 7.44
C LYS A 38 -16.34 -2.03 7.21
N ALA A 39 -15.27 -1.58 6.57
CA ALA A 39 -14.05 -2.34 6.43
C ALA A 39 -12.83 -1.43 6.43
N ALA A 40 -11.74 -1.90 7.00
CA ALA A 40 -10.44 -1.25 6.98
C ALA A 40 -9.34 -2.27 6.62
N SER A 41 -8.27 -1.84 5.94
CA SER A 41 -7.24 -2.77 5.48
C SER A 41 -5.89 -2.54 6.15
N LEU A 42 -5.23 -3.62 6.58
CA LEU A 42 -3.95 -3.56 7.25
C LEU A 42 -2.79 -3.35 6.25
N ASN A 43 -1.82 -2.51 6.61
CA ASN A 43 -0.64 -2.22 5.81
C ASN A 43 0.65 -2.37 6.64
N HIS A 44 1.78 -2.54 5.95
CA HIS A 44 3.10 -2.59 6.63
C HIS A 44 3.43 -1.28 7.36
N HIS A 45 2.84 -0.17 6.92
CA HIS A 45 2.91 1.11 7.63
C HIS A 45 2.45 0.96 9.10
N ASP A 46 1.41 0.19 9.37
CA ASP A 46 0.88 0.02 10.73
C ASP A 46 1.89 -0.69 11.65
N LEU A 47 2.62 -1.68 11.13
CA LEU A 47 3.75 -2.31 11.84
C LEU A 47 4.92 -1.35 12.07
N PHE A 48 5.17 -0.43 11.13
CA PHE A 48 6.20 0.60 11.28
C PHE A 48 5.81 1.63 12.34
N SER A 49 4.54 2.02 12.40
CA SER A 49 4.00 2.90 13.43
C SER A 49 4.16 2.31 14.83
N LEU A 50 3.93 1.01 15.02
CA LEU A 50 4.22 0.31 16.28
C LEU A 50 5.71 0.38 16.69
N ARG A 51 6.63 0.45 15.72
CA ARG A 51 8.07 0.62 15.96
C ARG A 51 8.49 2.07 16.16
N GLY A 52 7.57 3.03 16.07
CA GLY A 52 7.88 4.46 16.11
C GLY A 52 8.45 5.02 14.80
N VAL A 53 8.34 4.28 13.69
CA VAL A 53 8.81 4.72 12.37
C VAL A 53 7.66 5.42 11.65
N GLY A 54 7.80 6.73 11.40
CA GLY A 54 6.75 7.56 10.81
C GLY A 54 5.73 8.12 11.83
N LEU A 55 5.69 7.54 13.03
CA LEU A 55 4.85 7.98 14.14
C LEU A 55 5.69 8.15 15.42
N PRO A 56 6.10 9.37 15.76
CA PRO A 56 6.91 9.61 16.96
C PRO A 56 6.04 9.59 18.24
N ALA A 57 6.66 9.29 19.38
CA ALA A 57 5.97 9.03 20.64
C ALA A 57 5.10 10.21 21.12
N GLU A 58 5.49 11.45 20.83
CA GLU A 58 4.72 12.65 21.21
C GLU A 58 3.36 12.78 20.50
N ARG A 59 3.10 11.98 19.46
CA ARG A 59 1.81 11.94 18.74
C ARG A 59 0.93 10.76 19.16
N MET A 60 1.35 10.00 20.15
CA MET A 60 0.59 8.89 20.71
C MET A 60 -0.23 9.37 21.94
N PRO A 61 -1.41 8.78 22.21
CA PRO A 61 -1.97 7.59 21.59
C PRO A 61 -2.59 7.82 20.19
N MET A 62 -2.32 6.91 19.28
CA MET A 62 -2.72 6.97 17.87
C MET A 62 -3.49 5.72 17.45
N THR A 63 -4.70 5.92 16.91
CA THR A 63 -5.43 4.89 16.18
C THR A 63 -4.72 4.57 14.87
N LEU A 64 -4.48 3.29 14.60
CA LEU A 64 -3.73 2.82 13.43
C LEU A 64 -4.59 2.80 12.16
N GLY A 65 -3.98 2.57 10.99
CA GLY A 65 -4.66 2.34 9.72
C GLY A 65 -4.74 3.55 8.78
N CYS A 66 -4.53 3.29 7.50
CA CYS A 66 -4.67 4.28 6.41
C CYS A 66 -5.85 4.03 5.48
N ASP A 67 -6.49 2.87 5.57
CA ASP A 67 -7.41 2.34 4.56
C ASP A 67 -8.78 2.10 5.17
N ALA A 68 -9.82 2.74 4.65
CA ALA A 68 -11.20 2.46 5.03
C ALA A 68 -12.17 2.55 3.84
N ALA A 69 -13.24 1.76 3.94
CA ALA A 69 -14.48 1.97 3.22
C ALA A 69 -15.66 1.87 4.21
N GLY A 70 -16.68 2.69 3.99
CA GLY A 70 -17.78 2.85 4.94
C GLY A 70 -18.87 3.75 4.43
N THR A 71 -19.66 4.32 5.33
CA THR A 71 -20.74 5.25 4.99
C THR A 71 -20.48 6.64 5.55
N ASP A 72 -20.78 7.68 4.77
CA ASP A 72 -20.81 9.06 5.29
C ASP A 72 -22.13 9.35 6.03
N ALA A 73 -22.27 10.57 6.56
CA ALA A 73 -23.43 11.00 7.34
C ALA A 73 -24.76 10.97 6.56
N ASP A 74 -24.70 11.03 5.22
CA ASP A 74 -25.88 10.96 4.34
C ASP A 74 -26.20 9.51 3.92
N GLY A 75 -25.39 8.54 4.38
CA GLY A 75 -25.54 7.12 4.06
C GLY A 75 -24.93 6.72 2.72
N ASN A 76 -24.13 7.59 2.09
CA ASN A 76 -23.45 7.23 0.84
C ASN A 76 -22.29 6.27 1.13
N GLU A 77 -22.13 5.26 0.29
CA GLU A 77 -20.97 4.36 0.38
C GLU A 77 -19.71 5.04 -0.17
N VAL A 78 -18.66 5.06 0.63
CA VAL A 78 -17.43 5.81 0.36
C VAL A 78 -16.17 5.02 0.70
N LEU A 79 -15.04 5.46 0.14
CA LEU A 79 -13.70 5.04 0.52
C LEU A 79 -12.84 6.25 0.88
N VAL A 80 -11.83 6.01 1.73
CA VAL A 80 -11.00 7.06 2.31
C VAL A 80 -9.63 7.11 1.62
N HIS A 81 -9.26 8.28 1.10
CA HIS A 81 -7.91 8.58 0.64
C HIS A 81 -7.02 9.01 1.81
N ALA A 82 -5.89 8.34 2.03
CA ALA A 82 -5.10 8.53 3.24
C ALA A 82 -4.17 9.76 3.24
N VAL A 83 -3.97 10.45 2.10
CA VAL A 83 -3.01 11.57 1.99
C VAL A 83 -3.69 12.90 2.33
N ILE A 84 -3.35 13.47 3.48
CA ILE A 84 -3.90 14.74 3.96
C ILE A 84 -2.89 15.85 3.71
N THR A 85 -3.28 16.85 2.90
CA THR A 85 -2.47 18.06 2.68
C THR A 85 -2.40 18.87 3.97
N GLY A 86 -1.20 19.32 4.34
CA GLY A 86 -0.98 20.20 5.48
C GLY A 86 -0.70 21.65 5.11
N THR A 87 -0.44 21.94 3.82
CA THR A 87 -0.25 23.31 3.32
C THR A 87 -1.60 23.91 2.90
N PRO A 88 -2.08 25.00 3.53
CA PRO A 88 -3.32 25.65 3.12
C PRO A 88 -3.25 26.10 1.65
N GLY A 89 -4.25 25.72 0.86
CA GLY A 89 -4.31 26.05 -0.57
C GLY A 89 -3.34 25.27 -1.46
N TRP A 90 -2.73 24.18 -0.99
CA TRP A 90 -1.93 23.30 -1.85
C TRP A 90 -2.74 22.83 -3.06
N SER A 91 -2.11 22.82 -4.23
CA SER A 91 -2.70 22.38 -5.48
C SER A 91 -1.73 21.51 -6.26
N GLY A 92 -2.26 20.66 -7.15
CA GLY A 92 -1.47 19.67 -7.88
C GLY A 92 -1.33 18.36 -7.11
N ASP A 93 -0.16 17.74 -7.20
CA ASP A 93 0.14 16.46 -6.56
C ASP A 93 0.34 16.63 -5.04
N GLU A 94 -0.75 16.59 -4.30
CA GLU A 94 -0.90 15.64 -3.20
C GLU A 94 0.32 15.18 -2.42
N THR A 95 0.97 14.19 -3.02
CA THR A 95 2.07 13.40 -2.46
C THR A 95 3.36 14.20 -2.39
N LEU A 96 3.38 15.39 -3.00
CA LEU A 96 4.51 16.32 -3.00
C LEU A 96 4.30 17.53 -2.08
N ASP A 97 3.15 17.65 -1.39
CA ASP A 97 2.98 18.68 -0.34
C ASP A 97 4.02 18.42 0.77
N PRO A 98 4.96 19.35 1.04
CA PRO A 98 5.99 19.15 2.05
C PRO A 98 5.42 19.03 3.47
N LYS A 99 4.17 19.45 3.68
CA LYS A 99 3.45 19.31 4.96
C LYS A 99 2.39 18.22 4.93
N ARG A 100 2.36 17.37 3.89
CA ARG A 100 1.42 16.24 3.88
C ARG A 100 1.64 15.34 5.08
N SER A 101 0.57 14.70 5.51
CA SER A 101 0.61 13.56 6.43
C SER A 101 -0.14 12.40 5.79
N LEU A 102 0.23 11.18 6.19
CA LEU A 102 -0.65 10.04 6.03
C LEU A 102 -1.55 9.91 7.26
N LEU A 103 -2.73 9.33 7.09
CA LEU A 103 -3.52 8.86 8.23
C LEU A 103 -2.65 7.98 9.14
N SER A 104 -2.92 7.99 10.44
CA SER A 104 -2.11 7.35 11.47
C SER A 104 -0.69 7.95 11.70
N GLU A 105 -0.32 9.08 11.08
CA GLU A 105 0.95 9.79 11.39
C GLU A 105 0.75 11.10 12.16
N LEU A 106 -0.37 11.78 11.91
CA LEU A 106 -0.75 13.06 12.53
C LEU A 106 -2.23 13.08 12.93
N HIS A 107 -3.07 12.43 12.12
CA HIS A 107 -4.50 12.30 12.34
C HIS A 107 -4.82 10.85 12.67
N GLN A 108 -5.85 10.63 13.52
CA GLN A 108 -6.27 9.28 13.93
C GLN A 108 -6.63 8.43 12.70
N GLY A 109 -6.20 7.17 12.72
CA GLY A 109 -6.35 6.23 11.60
C GLY A 109 -7.72 5.55 11.50
N THR A 110 -7.76 4.56 10.61
CA THR A 110 -8.97 3.89 10.10
C THR A 110 -9.30 2.55 10.75
N LEU A 111 -8.40 1.97 11.56
CA LEU A 111 -8.67 0.75 12.31
C LEU A 111 -9.52 1.06 13.55
N ALA A 112 -10.72 1.59 13.32
CA ALA A 112 -11.70 1.99 14.33
C ALA A 112 -13.12 1.94 13.76
N GLU A 113 -14.13 2.00 14.63
CA GLU A 113 -15.54 2.05 14.21
C GLU A 113 -15.88 3.30 13.40
N GLN A 114 -15.20 4.41 13.67
CA GLN A 114 -15.38 5.66 12.95
C GLN A 114 -14.02 6.32 12.69
N VAL A 115 -13.91 7.04 11.56
CA VAL A 115 -12.75 7.86 11.25
C VAL A 115 -13.17 9.26 10.82
N LEU A 116 -12.44 10.28 11.28
CA LEU A 116 -12.63 11.67 10.88
C LEU A 116 -11.57 12.07 9.86
N VAL A 117 -12.01 12.48 8.66
CA VAL A 117 -11.12 12.87 7.56
C VAL A 117 -11.57 14.18 6.92
N PRO A 118 -10.69 14.93 6.23
CA PRO A 118 -11.13 16.09 5.45
C PRO A 118 -12.18 15.65 4.41
N ALA A 119 -13.21 16.45 4.14
CA ALA A 119 -14.25 16.10 3.18
C ALA A 119 -13.68 15.73 1.78
N ARG A 120 -12.60 16.39 1.37
CA ARG A 120 -11.90 16.10 0.09
C ARG A 120 -11.29 14.69 0.02
N ASN A 121 -11.00 14.08 1.16
CA ASN A 121 -10.37 12.76 1.26
C ASN A 121 -11.39 11.62 1.14
N VAL A 122 -12.67 11.92 0.96
CA VAL A 122 -13.71 10.94 0.73
C VAL A 122 -14.00 10.83 -0.77
N LEU A 123 -14.02 9.60 -1.28
CA LEU A 123 -14.41 9.29 -2.66
C LEU A 123 -15.60 8.34 -2.67
N PRO A 124 -16.48 8.42 -3.68
CA PRO A 124 -17.58 7.47 -3.81
C PRO A 124 -17.05 6.05 -4.04
N LYS A 125 -17.59 5.09 -3.29
CA LYS A 125 -17.35 3.67 -3.51
C LYS A 125 -18.27 3.20 -4.65
N PRO A 126 -17.75 2.49 -5.66
CA PRO A 126 -18.58 1.91 -6.70
C PRO A 126 -19.42 0.76 -6.12
N ALA A 127 -20.61 0.55 -6.67
CA ALA A 127 -21.52 -0.51 -6.20
C ALA A 127 -20.97 -1.92 -6.49
N GLU A 128 -20.07 -2.03 -7.47
CA GLU A 128 -19.46 -3.28 -7.94
C GLU A 128 -18.42 -3.85 -6.97
N LEU A 129 -17.91 -3.04 -6.03
CA LEU A 129 -16.97 -3.47 -5.01
C LEU A 129 -17.70 -3.69 -3.69
N SER A 130 -17.31 -4.70 -2.94
CA SER A 130 -17.63 -4.79 -1.50
C SER A 130 -16.88 -3.72 -0.70
N PHE A 131 -17.27 -3.48 0.56
CA PHE A 131 -16.50 -2.62 1.46
C PHE A 131 -15.08 -3.17 1.69
N ALA A 132 -14.94 -4.49 1.86
CA ALA A 132 -13.64 -5.14 2.06
C ALA A 132 -12.70 -4.94 0.86
N GLU A 133 -13.20 -5.11 -0.35
CA GLU A 133 -12.44 -4.85 -1.58
C GLU A 133 -12.11 -3.36 -1.72
N ALA A 134 -13.07 -2.47 -1.49
CA ALA A 134 -12.85 -1.03 -1.59
C ALA A 134 -11.80 -0.53 -0.58
N ALA A 135 -11.80 -1.07 0.64
CA ALA A 135 -10.83 -0.74 1.68
C ALA A 135 -9.40 -1.17 1.30
N CYS A 136 -9.21 -2.13 0.40
CA CYS A 136 -7.87 -2.53 -0.04
C CYS A 136 -7.22 -1.54 -1.02
N LEU A 137 -7.99 -0.60 -1.57
CA LEU A 137 -7.54 0.28 -2.65
C LEU A 137 -6.63 1.44 -2.22
N PRO A 138 -6.89 2.19 -1.14
CA PRO A 138 -6.30 3.52 -0.94
C PRO A 138 -4.79 3.55 -0.67
N THR A 139 -4.21 2.50 -0.11
CA THR A 139 -2.76 2.44 0.16
C THR A 139 -2.05 1.52 -0.83
N ALA A 140 -2.26 0.21 -0.74
CA ALA A 140 -1.43 -0.76 -1.45
C ALA A 140 -1.68 -0.74 -2.97
N TRP A 141 -2.94 -0.78 -3.39
CA TRP A 141 -3.29 -0.76 -4.81
C TRP A 141 -3.06 0.61 -5.44
N LEU A 142 -3.34 1.70 -4.73
CA LEU A 142 -3.02 3.05 -5.20
C LEU A 142 -1.52 3.24 -5.43
N THR A 143 -0.69 2.73 -4.51
CA THR A 143 0.76 2.74 -4.68
C THR A 143 1.18 1.94 -5.92
N ALA A 144 0.64 0.73 -6.09
CA ALA A 144 0.91 -0.11 -7.27
C ALA A 144 0.47 0.57 -8.59
N TYR A 145 -0.72 1.18 -8.60
CA TYR A 145 -1.25 1.93 -9.73
C TYR A 145 -0.30 3.06 -10.13
N ARG A 146 0.10 3.89 -9.17
CA ARG A 146 1.04 5.00 -9.42
C ARG A 146 2.40 4.49 -9.90
N MET A 147 2.90 3.40 -9.32
CA MET A 147 4.17 2.81 -9.76
C MET A 147 4.12 2.41 -11.25
N LEU A 148 3.08 1.69 -11.65
CA LEU A 148 2.92 1.17 -13.02
C LEU A 148 2.60 2.25 -14.04
N PHE A 149 1.61 3.10 -13.74
CA PHE A 149 0.98 3.96 -14.73
C PHE A 149 1.48 5.40 -14.72
N THR A 150 2.03 5.87 -13.59
CA THR A 150 2.51 7.26 -13.46
C THR A 150 4.03 7.32 -13.48
N LYS A 151 4.73 6.42 -12.79
CA LYS A 151 6.19 6.51 -12.59
C LYS A 151 7.00 5.72 -13.61
N ALA A 152 6.52 4.55 -14.02
CA ALA A 152 7.31 3.68 -14.87
C ALA A 152 7.39 4.16 -16.34
N GLY A 153 6.34 4.78 -16.87
CA GLY A 153 6.27 5.18 -18.28
C GLY A 153 6.25 3.98 -19.24
N LEU A 154 5.59 2.90 -18.84
CA LEU A 154 5.51 1.64 -19.58
C LEU A 154 4.51 1.67 -20.73
N GLN A 155 4.68 0.75 -21.67
CA GLN A 155 3.78 0.46 -22.78
C GLN A 155 3.33 -1.02 -22.71
N PRO A 156 2.10 -1.34 -23.17
CA PRO A 156 1.64 -2.73 -23.25
C PRO A 156 2.66 -3.64 -23.97
N GLY A 157 2.82 -4.87 -23.49
CA GLY A 157 3.79 -5.85 -23.97
C GLY A 157 5.19 -5.77 -23.34
N GLN A 158 5.52 -4.69 -22.63
CA GLN A 158 6.78 -4.59 -21.89
C GLN A 158 6.80 -5.52 -20.67
N THR A 159 8.01 -5.89 -20.24
CA THR A 159 8.23 -6.84 -19.13
C THR A 159 8.53 -6.11 -17.84
N VAL A 160 7.80 -6.45 -16.79
CA VAL A 160 7.91 -5.85 -15.45
C VAL A 160 8.30 -6.93 -14.45
N LEU A 161 9.37 -6.69 -13.69
CA LEU A 161 9.75 -7.53 -12.57
C LEU A 161 9.26 -6.92 -11.26
N VAL A 162 8.49 -7.67 -10.47
CA VAL A 162 8.09 -7.31 -9.11
C VAL A 162 8.99 -8.03 -8.12
N GLN A 163 9.63 -7.27 -7.23
CA GLN A 163 10.44 -7.83 -6.15
C GLN A 163 9.55 -8.20 -4.96
N GLY A 164 9.48 -9.49 -4.66
CA GLY A 164 8.57 -10.04 -3.65
C GLY A 164 7.22 -10.45 -4.25
N ALA A 165 6.72 -11.63 -3.85
CA ALA A 165 5.59 -12.28 -4.53
C ALA A 165 4.22 -12.10 -3.85
N SER A 166 4.15 -11.78 -2.55
CA SER A 166 2.91 -11.98 -1.77
C SER A 166 2.40 -10.77 -0.97
N GLY A 167 3.13 -9.65 -0.96
CA GLY A 167 2.70 -8.45 -0.24
C GLY A 167 1.52 -7.74 -0.92
N GLY A 168 0.81 -6.88 -0.19
CA GLY A 168 -0.33 -6.13 -0.72
C GLY A 168 -0.01 -5.30 -1.97
N VAL A 169 1.17 -4.66 -2.02
CA VAL A 169 1.61 -3.92 -3.22
C VAL A 169 1.99 -4.90 -4.34
N ALA A 170 2.68 -5.99 -4.03
CA ALA A 170 3.14 -6.96 -5.03
C ALA A 170 1.96 -7.66 -5.75
N THR A 171 0.96 -8.09 -5.00
CA THR A 171 -0.26 -8.71 -5.55
C THR A 171 -1.04 -7.70 -6.40
N ALA A 172 -1.16 -6.45 -5.94
CA ALA A 172 -1.76 -5.37 -6.72
C ALA A 172 -1.00 -5.10 -8.04
N LEU A 173 0.33 -5.07 -8.00
CA LEU A 173 1.17 -4.87 -9.19
C LEU A 173 0.95 -5.96 -10.23
N VAL A 174 0.89 -7.23 -9.81
CA VAL A 174 0.62 -8.36 -10.72
C VAL A 174 -0.77 -8.22 -11.35
N ALA A 175 -1.79 -7.99 -10.53
CA ALA A 175 -3.17 -7.88 -10.98
C ALA A 175 -3.37 -6.71 -11.96
N LEU A 176 -2.91 -5.51 -11.59
CA LEU A 176 -3.01 -4.29 -12.40
C LEU A 176 -2.15 -4.37 -13.66
N GLY A 177 -0.92 -4.87 -13.54
CA GLY A 177 0.01 -4.94 -14.66
C GLY A 177 -0.43 -5.95 -15.72
N ARG A 178 -0.98 -7.11 -15.30
CA ARG A 178 -1.60 -8.07 -16.22
C ARG A 178 -2.79 -7.46 -16.95
N ALA A 179 -3.68 -6.78 -16.23
CA ALA A 179 -4.84 -6.12 -16.82
C ALA A 179 -4.45 -5.03 -17.84
N ALA A 180 -3.29 -4.39 -17.65
CA ALA A 180 -2.72 -3.41 -18.58
C ALA A 180 -1.96 -4.03 -19.77
N GLY A 181 -1.84 -5.36 -19.84
CA GLY A 181 -1.15 -6.05 -20.92
C GLY A 181 0.37 -6.10 -20.78
N TYR A 182 0.92 -5.92 -19.58
CA TYR A 182 2.35 -6.14 -19.32
C TYR A 182 2.66 -7.62 -19.08
N ARG A 183 3.91 -8.02 -19.36
CA ARG A 183 4.44 -9.33 -18.97
C ARG A 183 4.94 -9.25 -17.54
N MET A 184 4.17 -9.76 -16.59
CA MET A 184 4.40 -9.64 -15.16
C MET A 184 5.24 -10.79 -14.64
N TRP A 185 6.47 -10.48 -14.22
CA TRP A 185 7.38 -11.42 -13.58
C TRP A 185 7.50 -11.09 -12.10
N VAL A 186 7.70 -12.12 -11.28
CA VAL A 186 7.81 -11.93 -9.83
C VAL A 186 9.01 -12.70 -9.28
N THR A 187 9.60 -12.18 -8.20
CA THR A 187 10.56 -12.94 -7.38
C THR A 187 9.97 -13.29 -6.02
N GLY A 188 10.36 -14.43 -5.46
CA GLY A 188 9.92 -14.84 -4.13
C GLY A 188 10.88 -15.83 -3.48
N ARG A 189 10.88 -15.87 -2.15
CA ARG A 189 11.69 -16.83 -1.36
C ARG A 189 11.00 -18.18 -1.17
N SER A 190 9.67 -18.18 -1.13
CA SER A 190 8.86 -19.39 -0.93
C SER A 190 8.31 -19.88 -2.27
N GLU A 191 8.33 -21.19 -2.50
CA GLU A 191 7.66 -21.82 -3.63
C GLU A 191 6.15 -21.58 -3.62
N GLU A 192 5.52 -21.73 -2.46
CA GLU A 192 4.09 -21.47 -2.25
C GLU A 192 3.70 -20.04 -2.68
N LYS A 193 4.48 -19.03 -2.26
CA LYS A 193 4.22 -17.64 -2.63
C LYS A 193 4.44 -17.36 -4.11
N ARG A 194 5.40 -18.05 -4.74
CA ARG A 194 5.64 -17.97 -6.19
C ARG A 194 4.47 -18.59 -6.95
N ALA A 195 3.98 -19.75 -6.51
CA ALA A 195 2.82 -20.42 -7.09
C ALA A 195 1.56 -19.56 -6.97
N ALA A 196 1.33 -18.93 -5.80
CA ALA A 196 0.21 -18.01 -5.61
C ALA A 196 0.27 -16.80 -6.56
N ALA A 197 1.45 -16.22 -6.77
CA ALA A 197 1.61 -15.12 -7.73
C ALA A 197 1.35 -15.54 -9.19
N LEU A 198 1.72 -16.77 -9.58
CA LEU A 198 1.36 -17.33 -10.89
C LEU A 198 -0.16 -17.48 -11.03
N ALA A 199 -0.83 -18.00 -9.99
CA ALA A 199 -2.29 -18.13 -9.97
C ALA A 199 -3.01 -16.78 -10.05
N LEU A 200 -2.43 -15.74 -9.44
CA LEU A 200 -2.91 -14.35 -9.54
C LEU A 200 -2.72 -13.75 -10.94
N GLY A 201 -1.82 -14.32 -11.74
CA GLY A 201 -1.64 -13.97 -13.13
C GLY A 201 -0.26 -13.43 -13.49
N ALA A 202 0.76 -13.64 -12.66
CA ALA A 202 2.14 -13.49 -13.10
C ALA A 202 2.45 -14.49 -14.23
N ASP A 203 3.18 -14.06 -15.25
CA ASP A 203 3.61 -14.90 -16.37
C ASP A 203 4.72 -15.86 -15.95
N GLN A 204 5.64 -15.40 -15.09
CA GLN A 204 6.76 -16.20 -14.58
C GLN A 204 7.10 -15.81 -13.15
N ALA A 205 7.57 -16.79 -12.37
CA ALA A 205 8.00 -16.59 -10.99
C ALA A 205 9.38 -17.21 -10.77
N PHE A 206 10.26 -16.47 -10.09
CA PHE A 206 11.66 -16.83 -9.90
C PHE A 206 12.04 -16.82 -8.42
N GLU A 207 13.08 -17.58 -8.07
CA GLU A 207 13.71 -17.43 -6.75
C GLU A 207 14.29 -16.02 -6.59
N SER A 208 14.31 -15.54 -5.35
CA SER A 208 14.94 -14.26 -5.02
C SER A 208 16.40 -14.25 -5.47
N GLY A 209 16.76 -13.31 -6.36
CA GLY A 209 18.12 -13.17 -6.88
C GLY A 209 18.48 -14.12 -8.04
N ALA A 210 17.54 -14.94 -8.51
CA ALA A 210 17.78 -15.86 -9.62
C ALA A 210 18.13 -15.12 -10.92
N ARG A 211 18.96 -15.75 -11.75
CA ARG A 211 19.24 -15.23 -13.09
C ARG A 211 17.98 -15.32 -13.95
N LEU A 212 17.47 -14.16 -14.37
CA LEU A 212 16.34 -14.06 -15.28
C LEU A 212 16.69 -14.49 -16.71
N PRO A 213 15.72 -15.02 -17.49
CA PRO A 213 15.97 -15.49 -18.85
C PRO A 213 16.27 -14.34 -19.82
N GLU A 214 15.71 -13.16 -19.57
CA GLU A 214 16.06 -11.92 -20.26
C GLU A 214 15.99 -10.74 -19.29
N ARG A 215 16.49 -9.58 -19.73
CA ARG A 215 16.40 -8.32 -19.00
C ARG A 215 15.00 -7.72 -19.15
N VAL A 216 14.53 -7.04 -18.12
CA VAL A 216 13.18 -6.45 -18.06
C VAL A 216 13.20 -4.94 -18.34
N ASP A 217 12.04 -4.38 -18.69
CA ASP A 217 11.88 -2.95 -18.98
C ASP A 217 11.73 -2.13 -17.71
N ALA A 218 11.06 -2.68 -16.69
CA ALA A 218 10.92 -2.06 -15.38
C ALA A 218 11.05 -3.05 -14.22
N VAL A 219 11.50 -2.55 -13.07
CA VAL A 219 11.47 -3.26 -11.79
C VAL A 219 10.62 -2.47 -10.80
N MET A 220 9.67 -3.14 -10.15
CA MET A 220 8.88 -2.62 -9.04
C MET A 220 9.51 -3.09 -7.73
N GLU A 221 10.13 -2.15 -7.02
CA GLU A 221 10.94 -2.42 -5.83
C GLU A 221 10.22 -1.98 -4.55
N THR A 222 10.06 -2.92 -3.63
CA THR A 222 9.40 -2.72 -2.32
C THR A 222 10.22 -3.32 -1.16
N VAL A 223 11.22 -4.14 -1.49
CA VAL A 223 12.00 -4.93 -0.53
C VAL A 223 13.24 -4.15 -0.10
N GLY A 224 13.89 -3.42 -1.02
CA GLY A 224 15.01 -2.52 -0.69
C GLY A 224 16.36 -3.24 -0.68
N LYS A 225 17.13 -3.05 0.40
CA LYS A 225 18.56 -3.42 0.46
C LYS A 225 18.89 -4.84 -0.02
N ALA A 226 18.09 -5.84 0.33
CA ALA A 226 18.33 -7.24 -0.01
C ALA A 226 18.20 -7.54 -1.52
N THR A 227 17.39 -6.79 -2.26
CA THR A 227 17.06 -7.06 -3.67
C THR A 227 17.60 -6.00 -4.63
N TRP A 228 18.03 -4.84 -4.11
CA TRP A 228 18.45 -3.69 -4.92
C TRP A 228 19.42 -4.07 -6.03
N SER A 229 20.48 -4.84 -5.71
CA SER A 229 21.48 -5.22 -6.70
C SER A 229 20.91 -6.11 -7.80
N HIS A 230 20.00 -7.00 -7.45
CA HIS A 230 19.28 -7.81 -8.44
C HIS A 230 18.41 -6.93 -9.33
N SER A 231 17.71 -5.94 -8.76
CA SER A 231 16.87 -4.98 -9.48
C SER A 231 17.68 -4.21 -10.52
N VAL A 232 18.80 -3.60 -10.13
CA VAL A 232 19.70 -2.88 -11.04
C VAL A 232 20.26 -3.82 -12.13
N LYS A 233 20.58 -5.07 -11.77
CA LYS A 233 21.14 -6.04 -12.72
C LYS A 233 20.14 -6.58 -13.74
N SER A 234 18.86 -6.57 -13.39
CA SER A 234 17.77 -7.16 -14.19
C SER A 234 17.31 -6.27 -15.34
N LEU A 235 17.62 -4.97 -15.31
CA LEU A 235 17.11 -4.02 -16.30
C LEU A 235 17.83 -4.08 -17.65
N LYS A 236 17.06 -3.79 -18.72
CA LYS A 236 17.58 -3.37 -20.03
C LYS A 236 18.21 -1.97 -19.90
N PRO A 237 19.16 -1.59 -20.78
CA PRO A 237 19.57 -0.19 -20.89
C PRO A 237 18.35 0.73 -21.10
N GLY A 238 18.31 1.87 -20.42
CA GLY A 238 17.16 2.80 -20.42
C GLY A 238 15.98 2.39 -19.52
N GLY A 239 16.04 1.23 -18.88
CA GLY A 239 14.99 0.72 -18.01
C GLY A 239 14.83 1.50 -16.70
N VAL A 240 13.76 1.22 -15.96
CA VAL A 240 13.40 1.97 -14.74
C VAL A 240 13.24 1.06 -13.53
N ILE A 241 13.79 1.49 -12.39
CA ILE A 241 13.39 0.99 -11.07
C ILE A 241 12.40 1.99 -10.50
N VAL A 242 11.19 1.53 -10.15
CA VAL A 242 10.26 2.31 -9.33
C VAL A 242 10.29 1.75 -7.92
N THR A 243 10.70 2.56 -6.96
CA THR A 243 10.80 2.16 -5.55
C THR A 243 9.72 2.82 -4.71
N SER A 244 9.01 2.01 -3.91
CA SER A 244 7.97 2.50 -2.99
C SER A 244 8.14 2.06 -1.54
N GLY A 245 9.28 1.42 -1.23
CA GLY A 245 9.54 0.89 0.09
C GLY A 245 10.92 0.24 0.19
N ALA A 246 11.36 0.04 1.43
CA ALA A 246 12.68 -0.47 1.73
C ALA A 246 12.64 -1.43 2.93
N THR A 247 11.77 -2.43 2.85
CA THR A 247 11.44 -3.37 3.95
C THR A 247 12.66 -4.00 4.63
N THR A 248 13.72 -4.31 3.88
CA THR A 248 14.96 -4.94 4.37
C THR A 248 16.10 -3.95 4.66
N GLY A 249 15.82 -2.65 4.54
CA GLY A 249 16.76 -1.56 4.76
C GLY A 249 16.79 -0.56 3.60
N PHE A 250 17.03 0.71 3.94
CA PHE A 250 16.99 1.87 3.04
C PHE A 250 18.36 2.30 2.49
N ASP A 251 19.44 1.64 2.88
CA ASP A 251 20.82 2.01 2.49
C ASP A 251 21.54 0.87 1.73
N PRO A 252 21.14 0.58 0.48
CA PRO A 252 21.94 -0.22 -0.45
C PRO A 252 23.04 0.61 -1.14
N SER A 253 24.05 -0.07 -1.70
CA SER A 253 24.96 0.58 -2.65
C SER A 253 24.16 1.14 -3.83
N ALA A 254 24.40 2.39 -4.20
CA ALA A 254 23.72 3.03 -5.32
C ALA A 254 24.06 2.41 -6.70
N GLU A 255 25.16 1.64 -6.82
CA GLU A 255 25.60 1.04 -8.10
C GLU A 255 25.69 2.03 -9.27
N LEU A 256 26.17 3.26 -8.99
CA LEU A 256 26.21 4.38 -9.93
C LEU A 256 26.81 4.02 -11.29
N ASN A 257 27.87 3.21 -11.32
CA ASN A 257 28.51 2.77 -12.57
C ASN A 257 27.50 2.17 -13.55
N ARG A 258 26.64 1.27 -13.05
CA ARG A 258 25.63 0.62 -13.89
C ARG A 258 24.50 1.57 -14.25
N ILE A 259 24.05 2.39 -13.30
CA ILE A 259 23.00 3.39 -13.52
C ILE A 259 23.40 4.34 -14.65
N PHE A 260 24.56 4.99 -14.57
CA PHE A 260 24.93 5.96 -15.60
C PHE A 260 25.32 5.29 -16.92
N PHE A 261 26.01 4.15 -16.89
CA PHE A 261 26.51 3.51 -18.11
C PHE A 261 25.40 2.86 -18.94
N THR A 262 24.37 2.32 -18.27
CA THR A 262 23.18 1.77 -18.94
C THR A 262 21.99 2.71 -18.95
N GLN A 263 22.19 3.97 -18.53
CA GLN A 263 21.19 5.05 -18.56
C GLN A 263 19.88 4.67 -17.86
N LEU A 264 19.98 4.02 -16.68
CA LEU A 264 18.81 3.60 -15.93
C LEU A 264 18.16 4.79 -15.23
N ARG A 265 16.84 4.69 -15.04
CA ARG A 265 16.06 5.61 -14.19
C ARG A 265 15.78 4.97 -12.84
N VAL A 266 15.82 5.78 -11.78
CA VAL A 266 15.38 5.40 -10.43
C VAL A 266 14.33 6.40 -9.99
N GLU A 267 13.09 5.93 -9.85
CA GLU A 267 11.92 6.75 -9.56
C GLU A 267 11.37 6.42 -8.17
N GLY A 268 11.15 7.44 -7.35
CA GLY A 268 10.45 7.30 -6.07
C GLY A 268 8.93 7.35 -6.24
N SER A 269 8.22 6.48 -5.53
CA SER A 269 6.75 6.47 -5.46
C SER A 269 6.27 6.28 -4.03
N THR A 270 5.41 7.18 -3.55
CA THR A 270 4.77 7.06 -2.24
C THR A 270 3.27 7.29 -2.43
N MET A 271 2.44 6.35 -1.96
CA MET A 271 0.97 6.44 -2.05
C MET A 271 0.50 6.72 -3.49
N GLY A 272 -0.53 7.55 -3.63
CA GLY A 272 -0.92 8.22 -4.86
C GLY A 272 -1.88 9.37 -4.58
N THR A 273 -2.18 10.13 -5.62
CA THR A 273 -3.12 11.24 -5.60
C THR A 273 -4.56 10.74 -5.50
N ARG A 274 -5.46 11.60 -5.06
CA ARG A 274 -6.90 11.39 -5.05
C ARG A 274 -7.41 11.10 -6.46
N THR A 275 -6.88 11.79 -7.47
CA THR A 275 -7.23 11.55 -8.88
C THR A 275 -6.81 10.15 -9.33
N GLU A 276 -5.61 9.70 -8.98
CA GLU A 276 -5.15 8.33 -9.25
C GLU A 276 -6.02 7.28 -8.52
N LEU A 277 -6.48 7.56 -7.29
CA LEU A 277 -7.42 6.68 -6.58
C LEU A 277 -8.77 6.61 -7.29
N GLN A 278 -9.30 7.73 -7.76
CA GLN A 278 -10.54 7.75 -8.54
C GLN A 278 -10.40 6.93 -9.84
N GLN A 279 -9.27 7.07 -10.54
CA GLN A 279 -8.98 6.29 -11.75
C GLN A 279 -8.85 4.80 -11.46
N LEU A 280 -8.17 4.44 -10.37
CA LEU A 280 -8.04 3.05 -9.90
C LEU A 280 -9.41 2.43 -9.59
N VAL A 281 -10.26 3.17 -8.85
CA VAL A 281 -11.63 2.76 -8.55
C VAL A 281 -12.42 2.50 -9.83
N GLN A 282 -12.35 3.42 -10.79
CA GLN A 282 -13.02 3.26 -12.08
C GLN A 282 -12.47 2.07 -12.88
N LEU A 283 -11.16 1.85 -12.85
CA LEU A 283 -10.52 0.70 -13.48
C LEU A 283 -11.06 -0.61 -12.92
N CYS A 284 -11.13 -0.75 -11.59
CA CYS A 284 -11.68 -1.94 -10.93
C CYS A 284 -13.16 -2.17 -11.27
N ALA A 285 -13.97 -1.10 -11.26
CA ALA A 285 -15.39 -1.20 -11.62
C ALA A 285 -15.57 -1.64 -13.08
N THR A 286 -14.80 -1.07 -14.01
CA THR A 286 -14.94 -1.31 -15.46
C THR A 286 -14.43 -2.70 -15.87
N THR A 287 -13.31 -3.14 -15.28
CA THR A 287 -12.63 -4.38 -15.70
C THR A 287 -13.07 -5.61 -14.91
N GLY A 288 -13.79 -5.42 -13.80
CA GLY A 288 -14.06 -6.51 -12.86
C GLY A 288 -12.86 -6.90 -12.00
N LEU A 289 -11.74 -6.16 -12.06
CA LEU A 289 -10.55 -6.43 -11.26
C LEU A 289 -10.86 -6.23 -9.76
N ARG A 290 -10.39 -7.15 -8.92
CA ARG A 290 -10.61 -7.13 -7.46
C ARG A 290 -9.31 -7.33 -6.67
N PRO A 291 -9.16 -6.66 -5.51
CA PRO A 291 -8.11 -6.97 -4.55
C PRO A 291 -8.14 -8.41 -4.09
N GLN A 292 -6.95 -9.03 -4.04
CA GLN A 292 -6.78 -10.32 -3.39
C GLN A 292 -6.80 -10.11 -1.87
N ILE A 293 -7.90 -10.51 -1.24
CA ILE A 293 -8.04 -10.55 0.22
C ILE A 293 -7.63 -11.94 0.68
N ASP A 294 -6.67 -11.99 1.60
CA ASP A 294 -6.14 -13.22 2.19
C ASP A 294 -7.04 -13.68 3.34
N VAL A 295 -7.42 -12.74 4.21
CA VAL A 295 -8.33 -12.99 5.33
C VAL A 295 -9.12 -11.73 5.69
N GLU A 296 -10.37 -11.95 6.06
CA GLU A 296 -11.25 -10.98 6.70
C GLU A 296 -11.43 -11.37 8.17
N LEU A 297 -11.17 -10.44 9.08
CA LEU A 297 -11.29 -10.65 10.53
C LEU A 297 -12.18 -9.54 11.13
N PRO A 298 -12.89 -9.78 12.23
CA PRO A 298 -13.45 -8.69 13.02
C PRO A 298 -12.34 -7.76 13.53
N LEU A 299 -12.59 -6.45 13.65
CA LEU A 299 -11.63 -5.50 14.22
C LEU A 299 -11.19 -5.88 15.64
N ALA A 300 -12.07 -6.54 16.41
CA ALA A 300 -11.73 -7.07 17.73
C ALA A 300 -10.55 -8.06 17.71
N ASP A 301 -10.36 -8.75 16.58
CA ASP A 301 -9.30 -9.73 16.36
C ASP A 301 -8.09 -9.11 15.64
N ALA A 302 -7.93 -7.78 15.68
CA ALA A 302 -6.86 -7.07 14.97
C ALA A 302 -5.47 -7.64 15.27
N ARG A 303 -5.21 -8.05 16.51
CA ARG A 303 -3.94 -8.68 16.92
C ARG A 303 -3.54 -9.84 16.00
N GLU A 304 -4.48 -10.71 15.64
CA GLU A 304 -4.21 -11.87 14.79
C GLU A 304 -3.78 -11.44 13.37
N GLY A 305 -4.39 -10.38 12.83
CA GLY A 305 -4.00 -9.80 11.55
C GLY A 305 -2.60 -9.19 11.58
N PHE A 306 -2.26 -8.47 12.65
CA PHE A 306 -0.92 -7.91 12.84
C PHE A 306 0.15 -9.01 12.99
N GLU A 307 -0.12 -10.08 13.74
CA GLU A 307 0.76 -11.25 13.89
C GLU A 307 1.03 -11.92 12.54
N ARG A 308 -0.03 -12.19 11.74
CA ARG A 308 0.10 -12.74 10.38
C ARG A 308 1.03 -11.89 9.51
N MET A 309 0.84 -10.56 9.52
CA MET A 309 1.67 -9.65 8.74
C MET A 309 3.11 -9.62 9.23
N HIS A 310 3.32 -9.55 10.55
CA HIS A 310 4.65 -9.49 11.16
C HIS A 310 5.48 -10.74 10.85
N GLU A 311 4.86 -11.92 10.87
CA GLU A 311 5.49 -13.21 10.54
C GLU A 311 5.61 -13.45 9.03
N GLY A 312 5.07 -12.54 8.21
CA GLY A 312 5.07 -12.67 6.76
C GLY A 312 4.14 -13.78 6.24
N ARG A 313 3.15 -14.22 7.03
CA ARG A 313 2.09 -15.16 6.64
C ARG A 313 0.96 -14.43 5.92
N THR A 314 1.31 -13.74 4.84
CA THR A 314 0.37 -12.96 4.00
C THR A 314 0.43 -13.39 2.54
N ASN A 315 -0.74 -13.55 1.95
CA ASN A 315 -0.97 -13.84 0.53
C ASN A 315 -2.01 -12.88 -0.07
N GLY A 316 -1.74 -11.56 0.05
CA GLY A 316 -2.68 -10.51 -0.32
C GLY A 316 -2.91 -9.52 0.83
N LYS A 317 -4.14 -9.04 0.94
CA LYS A 317 -4.55 -8.04 1.94
C LYS A 317 -5.26 -8.70 3.12
N ILE A 318 -4.97 -8.18 4.32
CA ILE A 318 -5.72 -8.49 5.54
C ILE A 318 -6.72 -7.36 5.74
N VAL A 319 -7.99 -7.71 5.92
CA VAL A 319 -9.08 -6.75 6.11
C VAL A 319 -9.71 -6.97 7.47
N PHE A 320 -10.03 -5.87 8.14
CA PHE A 320 -10.83 -5.84 9.35
C PHE A 320 -12.25 -5.37 9.03
N THR A 321 -13.24 -6.15 9.43
CA THR A 321 -14.66 -5.79 9.39
C THR A 321 -15.05 -5.13 10.71
N VAL A 322 -15.95 -4.15 10.61
CA VAL A 322 -16.38 -3.27 11.69
C VAL A 322 -17.88 -3.35 11.86
#